data_AF-A0A637ZA76-F1
#
_entry.id   AF-A0A637ZA76-F1
#
_cell.length_a   1.000
_cell.length_b   1.000
_cell.length_c   1.000
_cell.angle_alpha   90.00
_cell.angle_beta   90.00
_cell.angle_gamma   90.00
#
_symmetry.space_group_name_H-M   'P 1'
#
loop_
_entity.id
_entity.type
_entity.pdbx_description
1 polymer ?
#
loop_
_entity_poly.entity_id
_entity_poly.type
_entity_poly.pdbx_seq_one_letter_code
_entity_poly.pdbx_strand_id
1 'polypeptide(L)'
;MTVTTTPAADIGGLQDFIYWRPDAAGTGVEPVYVMLSGLYGETNAKGKYSGRDYNSDKAGGPIQDLDWKTATIDREGVDKVKLHTGRFGELPDNKVMIDRLENILNGGLQATDTDLRFYTHEIRELERYRNLGVKDGVIPDNYDEVWNNTHTATLEDYKINEKTQPLYTPEAEEAYRKAEEGK
;
A
#
# COMPACT_ATOMS: atom_id res chain seq x y z
N MET A 1 33.12 -17.30 28.94
CA MET A 1 32.76 -15.88 28.77
C MET A 1 32.51 -15.67 27.30
N THR A 2 31.24 -15.51 26.92
CA THR A 2 30.87 -15.21 25.53
C THR A 2 30.73 -13.70 25.44
N VAL A 3 31.65 -13.04 24.75
CA VAL A 3 31.56 -11.60 24.46
C VAL A 3 30.78 -11.47 23.17
N THR A 4 29.56 -10.93 23.25
CA THR A 4 28.76 -10.56 22.08
C THR A 4 29.23 -9.20 21.61
N THR A 5 29.93 -9.15 20.48
CA THR A 5 30.27 -7.90 19.79
C THR A 5 29.13 -7.52 18.84
N THR A 6 28.53 -6.35 19.04
CA THR A 6 27.57 -5.72 18.11
C THR A 6 28.26 -4.65 17.24
N PRO A 7 27.70 -4.37 16.04
CA PRO A 7 26.46 -4.95 15.51
C PRO A 7 26.70 -6.29 14.82
N ALA A 8 25.79 -7.22 15.10
CA ALA A 8 25.58 -8.39 14.26
C ALA A 8 25.10 -7.94 12.88
N ALA A 9 25.42 -8.72 11.84
CA ALA A 9 25.04 -8.43 10.48
C ALA A 9 23.52 -8.20 10.33
N ASP A 10 23.19 -7.16 9.55
CA ASP A 10 21.90 -6.78 8.98
C ASP A 10 20.74 -7.74 9.29
N ILE A 11 20.09 -7.51 10.44
CA ILE A 11 18.76 -8.07 10.73
C ILE A 11 17.80 -7.16 9.98
N GLY A 12 17.56 -7.48 8.71
CA GLY A 12 16.91 -6.61 7.73
C GLY A 12 15.76 -5.77 8.29
N GLY A 13 15.93 -4.45 8.22
CA GLY A 13 14.89 -3.47 8.58
C GLY A 13 14.91 -2.97 10.03
N LEU A 14 15.74 -3.54 10.91
CA LEU A 14 15.92 -3.00 12.26
C LEU A 14 16.88 -1.80 12.23
N GLN A 15 16.32 -0.60 12.44
CA GLN A 15 17.09 0.61 12.68
C GLN A 15 17.04 0.94 14.17
N ASP A 16 17.92 0.31 14.95
CA ASP A 16 17.95 0.48 16.40
C ASP A 16 19.31 0.92 16.91
N PHE A 17 19.31 1.60 18.06
CA PHE A 17 20.53 2.00 18.75
C PHE A 17 20.29 2.20 20.24
N ILE A 18 21.38 2.13 21.01
CA ILE A 18 21.39 2.55 22.42
C ILE A 18 22.10 3.89 22.49
N TYR A 19 21.48 4.90 23.10
CA TYR A 19 22.15 6.14 23.46
C TYR A 19 22.09 6.38 24.98
N TRP A 20 23.06 7.11 25.50
CA TRP A 20 23.15 7.42 26.92
C TRP A 20 22.66 8.84 27.16
N ARG A 21 21.76 9.03 28.13
CA ARG A 21 21.32 10.35 28.58
C ARG A 21 21.60 10.53 30.07
N PRO A 22 21.72 11.78 30.57
CA PRO A 22 21.79 12.03 32.00
C PRO A 22 20.63 11.37 32.74
N ASP A 23 20.92 10.77 33.89
CA ASP A 23 19.87 10.24 34.76
C ASP A 23 19.02 11.36 35.38
N ALA A 24 17.88 11.02 35.97
CA ALA A 24 16.98 12.00 36.56
C ALA A 24 17.62 12.83 37.68
N ALA A 25 18.66 12.31 38.34
CA ALA A 25 19.41 13.00 39.38
C ALA A 25 20.49 13.95 38.82
N GLY A 26 20.82 13.86 37.52
CA GLY A 26 21.90 14.61 36.88
C GLY A 26 23.30 14.21 37.36
N THR A 27 23.43 13.11 38.09
CA THR A 27 24.69 12.65 38.70
C THR A 27 25.31 11.47 37.96
N GLY A 28 24.57 10.87 37.03
CA GLY A 28 24.99 9.73 36.24
C GLY A 28 24.35 9.73 34.85
N VAL A 29 24.41 8.58 34.19
CA VAL A 29 23.80 8.35 32.88
C VAL A 29 23.00 7.06 32.88
N GLU A 30 21.90 7.04 32.11
CA GLU A 30 21.09 5.86 31.86
C GLU A 30 21.06 5.53 30.35
N PRO A 31 21.08 4.24 29.97
CA PRO A 31 20.95 3.83 28.59
C PRO A 31 19.48 3.89 28.16
N VAL A 32 19.25 4.40 26.95
CA VAL A 32 17.95 4.41 26.29
C VAL A 32 18.06 3.59 25.02
N TYR A 33 17.27 2.52 24.94
CA TYR A 33 17.11 1.74 23.71
C TYR A 33 16.10 2.44 22.80
N VAL A 34 16.49 2.68 21.55
CA VAL A 34 15.68 3.36 20.54
C VAL A 34 15.49 2.43 19.37
N MET A 35 14.22 2.24 18.98
CA MET A 35 13.81 1.55 17.76
C MET A 35 13.20 2.59 16.82
N LEU A 36 13.77 2.77 15.64
CA LEU A 36 13.18 3.59 14.59
C LEU A 36 12.23 2.72 13.77
N SER A 37 10.96 3.11 13.69
CA SER A 37 10.02 2.50 12.76
C SER A 37 10.40 2.90 11.33
N GLY A 38 10.35 1.96 10.39
CA GLY A 38 10.43 2.30 8.96
C GLY A 38 9.28 3.20 8.52
N LEU A 39 9.38 3.76 7.30
CA LEU A 39 8.35 4.64 6.72
C LEU A 39 6.93 4.02 6.78
N TYR A 40 6.85 2.70 6.67
CA TYR A 40 5.60 1.94 6.64
C TYR A 40 5.25 1.26 7.97
N GLY A 41 5.85 1.67 9.08
CA GLY A 41 5.64 1.06 10.40
C GLY A 41 6.31 -0.30 10.56
N GLU A 42 5.88 -1.04 11.58
CA GLU A 42 6.39 -2.39 11.88
C GLU A 42 5.79 -3.43 10.93
N THR A 43 6.63 -4.28 10.33
CA THR A 43 6.22 -5.36 9.43
C THR A 43 6.42 -6.74 10.08
N ASN A 44 5.60 -7.72 9.72
CA ASN A 44 5.68 -9.09 10.25
C ASN A 44 5.60 -10.19 9.18
N ALA A 45 5.41 -9.81 7.92
CA ALA A 45 5.26 -10.72 6.79
C ALA A 45 5.87 -10.11 5.54
N LYS A 46 6.24 -10.98 4.59
CA LYS A 46 6.65 -10.62 3.24
C LYS A 46 5.68 -11.22 2.24
N GLY A 47 5.14 -10.40 1.34
CA GLY A 47 4.25 -10.84 0.27
C GLY A 47 4.95 -11.83 -0.65
N LYS A 48 4.29 -12.95 -0.96
CA LYS A 48 4.82 -14.00 -1.81
C LYS A 48 4.92 -13.56 -3.27
N TYR A 49 3.92 -12.80 -3.75
CA TYR A 49 3.84 -12.38 -5.14
C TYR A 49 4.44 -10.99 -5.35
N SER A 50 4.12 -10.04 -4.47
CA SER A 50 4.61 -8.66 -4.51
C SER A 50 6.06 -8.52 -4.03
N GLY A 51 6.51 -9.39 -3.11
CA GLY A 51 7.82 -9.30 -2.46
C GLY A 51 7.94 -8.18 -1.40
N ARG A 52 6.86 -7.45 -1.15
CA ARG A 52 6.81 -6.30 -0.24
C ARG A 52 6.72 -6.76 1.21
N ASP A 53 7.40 -6.04 2.12
CA ASP A 53 7.23 -6.24 3.55
C ASP A 53 5.99 -5.48 4.05
N TYR A 54 5.19 -6.12 4.89
CA TYR A 54 3.96 -5.56 5.42
C TYR A 54 3.58 -6.19 6.76
N ASN A 55 2.57 -5.64 7.41
CA ASN A 55 1.98 -6.18 8.62
C ASN A 55 0.64 -6.87 8.30
N SER A 56 0.64 -8.20 8.34
CA SER A 56 -0.53 -9.02 8.05
C SER A 56 -1.67 -8.85 9.07
N ASP A 57 -1.34 -8.52 10.32
CA ASP A 57 -2.34 -8.30 11.38
C ASP A 57 -3.03 -6.93 11.25
N LYS A 58 -2.41 -6.00 10.51
CA LYS A 58 -2.91 -4.64 10.26
C LYS A 58 -3.36 -4.41 8.80
N ALA A 59 -3.63 -5.50 8.07
CA ALA A 59 -3.96 -5.45 6.65
C ALA A 59 -5.47 -5.38 6.33
N GLY A 60 -6.33 -5.23 7.34
CA GLY A 60 -7.80 -5.16 7.13
C GLY A 60 -8.43 -6.52 6.78
N GLY A 61 -7.86 -7.62 7.28
CA GLY A 61 -8.37 -8.98 7.13
C GLY A 61 -7.36 -9.95 6.49
N PRO A 62 -7.65 -11.26 6.48
CA PRO A 62 -6.76 -12.28 5.93
C PRO A 62 -6.58 -12.12 4.41
N ILE A 63 -5.51 -12.73 3.88
CA ILE A 63 -5.33 -12.90 2.43
C ILE A 63 -6.35 -13.93 1.93
N GLN A 64 -6.95 -13.64 0.78
CA GLN A 64 -7.88 -14.51 0.05
C GLN A 64 -7.26 -15.02 -1.24
N ASP A 65 -7.77 -16.13 -1.78
CA ASP A 65 -7.32 -16.68 -3.06
C ASP A 65 -8.23 -16.17 -4.18
N LEU A 66 -7.97 -14.95 -4.69
CA LEU A 66 -8.83 -14.28 -5.68
C LEU A 66 -8.18 -14.24 -7.08
N ASP A 67 -9.02 -14.04 -8.11
CA ASP A 67 -8.60 -13.89 -9.50
C ASP A 67 -9.33 -12.72 -10.16
N TRP A 68 -8.57 -11.70 -10.57
CA TRP A 68 -9.11 -10.49 -11.19
C TRP A 68 -9.77 -10.75 -12.54
N LYS A 69 -9.39 -11.83 -13.23
CA LYS A 69 -9.89 -12.18 -14.58
C LYS A 69 -11.36 -12.55 -14.60
N THR A 70 -11.91 -12.87 -13.45
CA THR A 70 -13.32 -13.25 -13.29
C THR A 70 -14.22 -12.05 -13.04
N ALA A 71 -13.65 -10.86 -12.83
CA ALA A 71 -14.42 -9.66 -12.52
C ALA A 71 -15.20 -9.16 -13.75
N THR A 72 -16.40 -8.67 -13.48
CA THR A 72 -17.18 -7.86 -14.43
C THR A 72 -17.19 -6.42 -13.92
N ILE A 73 -16.83 -5.48 -14.78
CA ILE A 73 -16.88 -4.06 -14.44
C ILE A 73 -18.34 -3.61 -14.47
N ASP A 74 -18.83 -3.08 -13.35
CA ASP A 74 -20.18 -2.54 -13.21
C ASP A 74 -20.16 -1.13 -12.60
N ARG A 75 -21.34 -0.49 -12.59
CA ARG A 75 -21.48 0.90 -12.10
C ARG A 75 -21.10 1.02 -10.63
N GLU A 76 -21.52 0.08 -9.79
CA GLU A 76 -21.26 0.12 -8.34
C GLU A 76 -19.77 0.00 -8.04
N GLY A 77 -19.06 -0.89 -8.74
CA GLY A 77 -17.62 -1.03 -8.59
C GLY A 77 -16.86 0.18 -9.07
N VAL A 78 -17.24 0.79 -10.21
CA VAL A 78 -16.60 2.04 -10.67
C VAL A 78 -16.82 3.18 -9.67
N ASP A 79 -17.99 3.27 -9.04
CA ASP A 79 -18.24 4.25 -7.99
C ASP A 79 -17.38 4.00 -6.73
N LYS A 80 -17.13 2.73 -6.37
CA LYS A 80 -16.19 2.37 -5.30
C LYS A 80 -14.74 2.71 -5.65
N VAL A 81 -14.31 2.47 -6.89
CA VAL A 81 -12.98 2.87 -7.37
C VAL A 81 -12.80 4.38 -7.19
N LYS A 82 -13.73 5.18 -7.70
CA LYS A 82 -13.71 6.65 -7.55
C LYS A 82 -13.65 7.10 -6.09
N LEU A 83 -14.42 6.43 -5.22
CA LEU A 83 -14.45 6.73 -3.79
C LEU A 83 -13.10 6.47 -3.11
N HIS A 84 -12.44 5.38 -3.46
CA HIS A 84 -11.14 5.01 -2.89
C HIS A 84 -10.01 5.88 -3.41
N THR A 85 -9.89 6.02 -4.73
CA THR A 85 -8.82 6.83 -5.37
C THR A 85 -9.00 8.32 -5.10
N GLY A 86 -10.25 8.79 -4.97
CA GLY A 86 -10.59 10.17 -4.66
C GLY A 86 -10.16 10.65 -3.27
N ARG A 87 -9.76 9.73 -2.36
CA ARG A 87 -9.19 10.05 -1.04
C ARG A 87 -7.98 11.00 -1.15
N PHE A 88 -7.26 10.95 -2.27
CA PHE A 88 -6.03 11.73 -2.51
C PHE A 88 -6.25 12.97 -3.39
N GLY A 89 -7.51 13.31 -3.68
CA GLY A 89 -7.86 14.29 -4.70
C GLY A 89 -7.76 13.71 -6.11
N GLU A 90 -7.94 14.58 -7.12
CA GLU A 90 -7.84 14.16 -8.52
C GLU A 90 -6.36 14.01 -8.93
N LEU A 91 -5.89 12.77 -8.99
CA LEU A 91 -4.59 12.43 -9.58
C LEU A 91 -4.74 12.10 -11.08
N PRO A 92 -3.83 12.57 -11.96
CA PRO A 92 -3.96 12.43 -13.42
C PRO A 92 -4.01 10.99 -13.94
N ASP A 93 -3.21 10.11 -13.36
CA ASP A 93 -3.20 8.67 -13.62
C ASP A 93 -4.52 7.99 -13.23
N ASN A 94 -5.01 8.27 -12.01
CA ASN A 94 -6.31 7.79 -11.54
C ASN A 94 -7.43 8.26 -12.46
N LYS A 95 -7.37 9.53 -12.91
CA LYS A 95 -8.34 10.05 -13.86
C LYS A 95 -8.36 9.25 -15.17
N VAL A 96 -7.19 8.95 -15.74
CA VAL A 96 -7.12 8.13 -16.97
C VAL A 96 -7.74 6.75 -16.74
N MET A 97 -7.41 6.08 -15.64
CA MET A 97 -7.97 4.76 -15.34
C MET A 97 -9.49 4.80 -15.13
N ILE A 98 -10.00 5.78 -14.38
CA ILE A 98 -11.44 5.97 -14.17
C ILE A 98 -12.17 6.24 -15.49
N ASP A 99 -11.64 7.12 -16.35
CA ASP A 99 -12.21 7.43 -17.66
C ASP A 99 -12.26 6.18 -18.55
N ARG A 100 -11.24 5.31 -18.47
CA ARG A 100 -11.22 4.01 -19.15
C ARG A 100 -12.31 3.07 -18.62
N LEU A 101 -12.48 2.96 -17.31
CA LEU A 101 -13.52 2.13 -16.70
C LEU A 101 -14.93 2.61 -17.11
N GLU A 102 -15.16 3.91 -17.17
CA GLU A 102 -16.42 4.48 -17.69
C GLU A 102 -16.64 4.15 -19.16
N ASN A 103 -15.61 4.20 -19.99
CA ASN A 103 -15.72 3.83 -21.40
C ASN A 103 -16.05 2.33 -21.58
N ILE A 104 -15.47 1.46 -20.75
CA ILE A 104 -15.79 0.03 -20.71
C ILE A 104 -17.25 -0.19 -20.31
N LEU A 105 -17.73 0.50 -19.26
CA LEU A 105 -19.13 0.43 -18.83
C LEU A 105 -20.12 0.82 -19.93
N ASN A 106 -19.76 1.81 -20.74
CA ASN A 106 -20.58 2.29 -21.85
C ASN A 106 -20.40 1.47 -23.14
N GLY A 107 -19.63 0.38 -23.10
CA GLY A 107 -19.40 -0.51 -24.24
C GLY A 107 -18.49 0.07 -25.32
N GLY A 108 -17.83 1.21 -25.08
CA GLY A 108 -16.91 1.84 -26.03
C GLY A 108 -15.49 1.31 -25.98
N LEU A 109 -15.15 0.48 -24.99
CA LEU A 109 -13.86 -0.20 -24.87
C LEU A 109 -14.04 -1.62 -24.32
N GLN A 110 -13.26 -2.58 -24.84
CA GLN A 110 -13.14 -3.90 -24.22
C GLN A 110 -12.16 -3.83 -23.05
N ALA A 111 -12.54 -4.37 -21.89
CA ALA A 111 -11.68 -4.42 -20.72
C ALA A 111 -10.38 -5.19 -21.01
N THR A 112 -9.26 -4.60 -20.62
CA THR A 112 -7.95 -5.26 -20.63
C THR A 112 -7.61 -5.83 -19.26
N ASP A 113 -6.58 -6.67 -19.23
CA ASP A 113 -6.05 -7.25 -18.00
C ASP A 113 -5.61 -6.17 -16.99
N THR A 114 -5.09 -5.03 -17.46
CA THR A 114 -4.71 -3.90 -16.60
C THR A 114 -5.93 -3.20 -16.00
N ASP A 115 -6.99 -2.99 -16.81
CA ASP A 115 -8.23 -2.38 -16.32
C ASP A 115 -8.87 -3.24 -15.22
N LEU A 116 -8.88 -4.56 -15.42
CA LEU A 116 -9.42 -5.51 -14.44
C LEU A 116 -8.58 -5.53 -13.16
N ARG A 117 -7.25 -5.59 -13.25
CA ARG A 117 -6.37 -5.53 -12.07
C ARG A 117 -6.62 -4.27 -11.26
N PHE A 118 -6.59 -3.10 -11.90
CA PHE A 118 -6.87 -1.82 -11.26
C PHE A 118 -8.23 -1.84 -10.57
N TYR A 119 -9.29 -2.14 -11.33
CA TYR A 119 -10.65 -2.18 -10.82
C TYR A 119 -10.81 -3.06 -9.58
N THR A 120 -10.30 -4.29 -9.64
CA THR A 120 -10.42 -5.23 -8.51
C THR A 120 -9.54 -4.83 -7.33
N HIS A 121 -8.34 -4.30 -7.60
CA HIS A 121 -7.40 -3.86 -6.58
C HIS A 121 -7.98 -2.71 -5.77
N GLU A 122 -8.40 -1.62 -6.42
CA GLU A 122 -8.92 -0.43 -5.72
C GLU A 122 -10.17 -0.76 -4.87
N ILE A 123 -11.06 -1.64 -5.36
CA ILE A 123 -12.26 -2.05 -4.61
C ILE A 123 -11.87 -2.88 -3.38
N ARG A 124 -10.99 -3.86 -3.56
CA ARG A 124 -10.57 -4.76 -2.47
C ARG A 124 -9.76 -4.02 -1.41
N GLU A 125 -8.95 -3.07 -1.83
CA GLU A 125 -8.20 -2.23 -0.90
C GLU A 125 -9.14 -1.32 -0.09
N LEU A 126 -10.16 -0.73 -0.72
CA LEU A 126 -11.20 0.03 0.00
C LEU A 126 -11.88 -0.79 1.10
N GLU A 127 -12.21 -2.05 0.82
CA GLU A 127 -12.78 -2.96 1.83
C GLU A 127 -11.83 -3.17 3.01
N ARG A 128 -10.53 -3.32 2.75
CA ARG A 128 -9.52 -3.46 3.81
C ARG A 128 -9.42 -2.19 4.65
N TYR A 129 -9.45 -1.01 4.04
CA TYR A 129 -9.54 0.28 4.76
C TYR A 129 -10.76 0.31 5.69
N ARG A 130 -11.94 -0.08 5.19
CA ARG A 130 -13.18 -0.14 5.98
C ARG A 130 -13.09 -1.13 7.14
N ASN A 131 -12.47 -2.29 6.93
CA ASN A 131 -12.25 -3.28 7.99
C ASN A 131 -11.30 -2.79 9.09
N LEU A 132 -10.39 -1.86 8.76
CA LEU A 132 -9.55 -1.16 9.73
C LEU A 132 -10.28 0.00 10.44
N GLY A 133 -11.54 0.27 10.09
CA GLY A 133 -12.32 1.37 10.63
C GLY A 133 -11.99 2.74 10.02
N VAL A 134 -11.21 2.78 8.93
CA VAL A 134 -10.93 4.03 8.21
C VAL A 134 -12.18 4.43 7.43
N LYS A 135 -12.66 5.65 7.67
CA LYS A 135 -13.84 6.18 6.99
C LYS A 135 -13.53 6.46 5.51
N ASP A 136 -14.54 6.27 4.66
CA ASP A 136 -14.43 6.56 3.24
C ASP A 136 -14.02 8.03 3.00
N GLY A 137 -13.11 8.26 2.06
CA GLY A 137 -12.58 9.58 1.72
C GLY A 137 -11.65 10.22 2.76
N VAL A 138 -11.41 9.57 3.92
CA VAL A 138 -10.51 10.10 4.96
C VAL A 138 -9.11 9.51 4.80
N ILE A 139 -8.09 10.39 4.87
CA ILE A 139 -6.68 10.01 4.99
C ILE A 139 -6.39 9.76 6.48
N PRO A 140 -5.97 8.55 6.89
CA PRO A 140 -5.64 8.26 8.29
C PRO A 140 -4.30 8.88 8.69
N ASP A 141 -4.10 9.18 9.98
CA ASP A 141 -2.87 9.81 10.49
C ASP A 141 -1.61 8.97 10.24
N ASN A 142 -1.73 7.64 10.31
CA ASN A 142 -0.68 6.67 9.96
C ASN A 142 -0.80 6.17 8.51
N TYR A 143 -1.08 7.09 7.58
CA TYR A 143 -1.34 6.81 6.18
C TYR A 143 -0.37 5.81 5.54
N ASP A 144 0.93 6.05 5.65
CA ASP A 144 1.94 5.21 4.97
C ASP A 144 1.88 3.75 5.44
N GLU A 145 1.67 3.51 6.75
CA GLU A 145 1.50 2.17 7.31
C GLU A 145 0.20 1.52 6.82
N VAL A 146 -0.93 2.24 6.90
CA VAL A 146 -2.23 1.73 6.46
C VAL A 146 -2.16 1.37 4.98
N TRP A 147 -1.72 2.29 4.14
CA TRP A 147 -1.57 2.08 2.71
C TRP A 147 -0.67 0.89 2.41
N ASN A 148 0.53 0.81 2.99
CA ASN A 148 1.44 -0.28 2.66
C ASN A 148 0.85 -1.65 3.04
N ASN A 149 0.18 -1.74 4.19
CA ASN A 149 -0.39 -3.00 4.66
C ASN A 149 -1.61 -3.43 3.83
N THR A 150 -2.52 -2.50 3.54
CA THR A 150 -3.72 -2.80 2.73
C THR A 150 -3.37 -3.04 1.27
N HIS A 151 -2.47 -2.24 0.69
CA HIS A 151 -2.01 -2.36 -0.68
C HIS A 151 -1.33 -3.70 -0.91
N THR A 152 -0.35 -4.02 -0.05
CA THR A 152 0.40 -5.27 -0.16
C THR A 152 -0.52 -6.47 -0.02
N ALA A 153 -1.43 -6.47 0.96
CA ALA A 153 -2.36 -7.57 1.13
C ALA A 153 -3.35 -7.73 -0.04
N THR A 154 -3.73 -6.62 -0.68
CA THR A 154 -4.57 -6.66 -1.89
C THR A 154 -3.83 -7.22 -3.10
N LEU A 155 -2.55 -6.87 -3.27
CA LEU A 155 -1.70 -7.50 -4.29
C LEU A 155 -1.61 -9.01 -4.07
N GLU A 156 -1.48 -9.45 -2.81
CA GLU A 156 -1.42 -10.88 -2.47
C GLU A 156 -2.75 -11.60 -2.70
N ASP A 157 -3.89 -10.95 -2.44
CA ASP A 157 -5.22 -11.53 -2.71
C ASP A 157 -5.32 -11.97 -4.18
N TYR A 158 -4.86 -11.08 -5.07
CA TYR A 158 -4.92 -11.29 -6.50
C TYR A 158 -3.65 -11.92 -7.08
N LYS A 159 -2.59 -12.14 -6.30
CA LYS A 159 -1.30 -12.72 -6.77
C LYS A 159 -0.58 -11.82 -7.79
N ILE A 160 -0.71 -10.51 -7.61
CA ILE A 160 -0.17 -9.50 -8.52
C ILE A 160 1.25 -9.13 -8.08
N ASN A 161 2.17 -9.11 -9.05
CA ASN A 161 3.45 -8.42 -8.90
C ASN A 161 3.42 -7.14 -9.74
N GLU A 162 3.21 -6.00 -9.09
CA GLU A 162 3.03 -4.69 -9.74
C GLU A 162 4.20 -4.25 -10.63
N LYS A 163 5.41 -4.78 -10.41
CA LYS A 163 6.59 -4.50 -11.26
C LYS A 163 6.50 -5.17 -12.64
N THR A 164 5.81 -6.30 -12.72
CA THR A 164 5.65 -7.08 -13.97
C THR A 164 4.21 -7.08 -14.49
N GLN A 165 3.25 -6.72 -13.65
CA GLN A 165 1.82 -6.71 -13.90
C GLN A 165 1.28 -5.37 -13.39
N PRO A 166 1.49 -4.28 -14.13
CA PRO A 166 1.15 -2.94 -13.67
C PRO A 166 -0.36 -2.83 -13.42
N LEU A 167 -0.69 -1.98 -12.44
CA LEU A 167 -2.06 -1.55 -12.14
C LEU A 167 -2.50 -0.40 -13.04
N TYR A 168 -1.57 0.41 -13.54
CA TYR A 168 -1.86 1.53 -14.44
C TYR A 168 -1.53 1.19 -15.87
N THR A 169 -2.26 1.77 -16.84
CA THR A 169 -1.86 1.68 -18.24
C THR A 169 -0.71 2.63 -18.53
N PRO A 170 0.07 2.40 -19.61
CA PRO A 170 1.11 3.33 -20.03
C PRO A 170 0.61 4.77 -20.22
N GLU A 171 -0.63 4.97 -20.67
CA GLU A 171 -1.22 6.30 -20.80
C GLU A 171 -1.48 6.98 -19.45
N ALA A 172 -1.84 6.20 -18.42
CA ALA A 172 -2.02 6.71 -17.07
C ALA A 172 -0.66 7.07 -16.45
N GLU A 173 0.35 6.21 -16.60
CA GLU A 173 1.73 6.50 -16.18
C GLU A 173 2.30 7.76 -16.88
N GLU A 174 2.01 7.91 -18.17
CA GLU A 174 2.38 9.11 -18.94
C GLU A 174 1.70 10.37 -18.39
N ALA A 175 0.41 10.29 -18.04
CA ALA A 175 -0.34 11.40 -17.47
C ALA A 175 0.24 11.84 -16.12
N TYR A 176 0.62 10.88 -15.27
CA TYR A 176 1.33 11.15 -14.02
C TYR A 176 2.66 11.88 -14.28
N ARG A 177 3.51 11.33 -15.16
CA ARG A 177 4.84 11.90 -15.46
C ARG A 177 4.74 13.35 -15.95
N LYS A 178 3.82 13.65 -16.87
CA LYS A 178 3.61 15.01 -17.38
C LYS A 178 3.17 16.00 -16.30
N ALA A 179 2.39 15.54 -15.33
CA ALA A 179 1.95 16.39 -14.22
C ALA A 179 3.07 16.66 -13.22
N GLU A 180 3.98 15.71 -13.01
CA GLU A 180 5.16 15.90 -12.16
C GLU A 180 6.22 16.80 -12.82
N GLU A 181 6.46 16.67 -14.14
CA GLU A 181 7.40 17.53 -14.89
C GLU A 181 6.96 19.00 -14.98
N GLY A 182 5.67 19.27 -14.74
CA GLY A 182 5.10 20.61 -14.74
C GLY A 182 5.13 21.33 -13.38
N LYS A 183 5.64 20.69 -12.32
CA LYS A 183 5.82 21.26 -10.97
C LYS A 183 7.20 21.87 -10.80
#